data_AF-A0A843X1S7-F1
#
_entry.id   AF-A0A843X1S7-F1
#
_cell.length_a   1.000
_cell.length_b   1.000
_cell.length_c   1.000
_cell.angle_alpha   90.00
_cell.angle_beta   90.00
_cell.angle_gamma   90.00
#
_symmetry.space_group_name_H-M   'P 1'
#
loop_
_entity.id
_entity.type
_entity.pdbx_description
1 polymer ?
#
loop_
_entity_poly.entity_id
_entity_poly.type
_entity_poly.pdbx_seq_one_letter_code
_entity_poly.pdbx_strand_id
1 'polypeptide(L)'
;MASATALGSPGGMPASRGRRVERSRRGLLLQVLCKKRERDHHNHEKDPYKVVEITPPPTDLGVRCFPSNMHCGESVTIEGQAYTVSAVTHRYQLRKGKYEPREKRLDVQSTGRYILNLYLEELLQKS
;
A
#
# COMPACT_ATOMS: atom_id res chain seq x y z
N MET A 1 -22.40 -38.25 -50.08
CA MET A 1 -21.72 -38.95 -48.97
C MET A 1 -20.73 -38.00 -48.31
N ALA A 2 -20.61 -38.11 -46.99
CA ALA A 2 -19.68 -37.42 -46.08
C ALA A 2 -20.04 -35.97 -45.64
N SER A 3 -20.69 -35.95 -44.48
CA SER A 3 -20.84 -34.86 -43.51
C SER A 3 -19.51 -34.45 -42.88
N ALA A 4 -19.38 -33.20 -42.42
CA ALA A 4 -18.64 -32.86 -41.19
C ALA A 4 -19.02 -31.46 -40.70
N THR A 5 -19.75 -31.44 -39.59
CA THR A 5 -19.95 -30.33 -38.64
C THR A 5 -18.63 -29.94 -37.97
N ALA A 6 -18.35 -28.64 -37.84
CA ALA A 6 -17.50 -28.11 -36.78
C ALA A 6 -18.01 -26.75 -36.31
N LEU A 7 -18.59 -26.77 -35.10
CA LEU A 7 -18.84 -25.61 -34.24
C LEU A 7 -17.49 -24.98 -33.86
N GLY A 8 -17.45 -23.64 -33.79
CA GLY A 8 -16.25 -22.92 -33.36
C GLY A 8 -16.54 -21.45 -33.06
N SER A 9 -17.27 -21.19 -31.98
CA SER A 9 -17.41 -19.86 -31.39
C SER A 9 -16.06 -19.37 -30.86
N PRO A 10 -15.56 -18.18 -31.21
CA PRO A 10 -14.61 -17.49 -30.37
C PRO A 10 -15.40 -16.72 -29.30
N GLY A 11 -15.53 -17.35 -28.14
CA GLY A 11 -15.84 -16.65 -26.89
C GLY A 11 -14.70 -15.68 -26.58
N GLY A 12 -14.82 -14.45 -27.06
CA GLY A 12 -13.97 -13.33 -26.67
C GLY A 12 -14.28 -12.95 -25.23
N MET A 13 -13.37 -13.35 -24.33
CA MET A 13 -13.45 -13.10 -22.90
C MET A 13 -13.70 -11.62 -22.56
N PRO A 14 -14.44 -11.32 -21.49
CA PRO A 14 -14.71 -9.95 -21.09
C PRO A 14 -13.40 -9.23 -20.72
N ALA A 15 -13.20 -8.05 -21.32
CA ALA A 15 -12.13 -7.12 -21.01
C ALA A 15 -12.04 -6.91 -19.48
N SER A 16 -10.86 -7.18 -18.94
CA SER A 16 -10.55 -7.08 -17.52
C SER A 16 -10.65 -5.62 -17.07
N ARG A 17 -11.79 -5.30 -16.45
CA ARG A 17 -12.06 -4.02 -15.78
C ARG A 17 -10.84 -3.60 -14.95
N GLY A 18 -10.26 -2.47 -15.32
CA GLY A 18 -9.19 -1.82 -14.58
C GLY A 18 -9.59 -1.66 -13.12
N ARG A 19 -8.74 -2.18 -12.21
CA ARG A 19 -8.98 -2.12 -10.77
C ARG A 19 -8.63 -0.71 -10.29
N ARG A 20 -9.67 0.03 -9.95
CA ARG A 20 -9.58 1.32 -9.27
C ARG A 20 -9.19 1.06 -7.81
N VAL A 21 -8.14 1.72 -7.32
CA VAL A 21 -7.98 1.92 -5.87
C VAL A 21 -9.09 2.88 -5.48
N GLU A 22 -10.21 2.33 -5.02
CA GLU A 22 -11.36 3.13 -4.65
C GLU A 22 -11.08 3.73 -3.28
N ARG A 23 -10.74 5.04 -3.27
CA ARG A 23 -10.78 5.85 -2.06
C ARG A 23 -12.23 5.96 -1.61
N SER A 24 -12.70 4.98 -0.85
CA SER A 24 -13.98 5.09 -0.16
C SER A 24 -13.80 5.98 1.05
N ARG A 25 -14.21 7.25 0.95
CA ARG A 25 -14.32 8.18 2.09
C ARG A 25 -15.52 7.82 2.97
N ARG A 26 -15.55 6.60 3.52
CA ARG A 26 -16.48 6.25 4.60
C ARG A 26 -15.69 6.26 5.90
N GLY A 27 -15.52 7.45 6.47
CA GLY A 27 -14.72 7.70 7.68
C GLY A 27 -13.23 7.93 7.39
N LEU A 28 -12.49 8.39 8.41
CA LEU A 28 -11.06 8.73 8.38
C LEU A 28 -10.11 7.55 8.02
N LEU A 29 -10.64 6.35 7.77
CA LEU A 29 -9.89 5.10 7.66
C LEU A 29 -9.64 4.70 6.19
N LEU A 30 -8.37 4.63 5.78
CA LEU A 30 -7.99 4.11 4.47
C LEU A 30 -7.96 2.57 4.51
N GLN A 31 -9.01 1.94 3.99
CA GLN A 31 -9.06 0.49 3.82
C GLN A 31 -8.41 0.09 2.48
N VAL A 32 -7.28 -0.62 2.52
CA VAL A 32 -6.49 -0.94 1.32
C VAL A 32 -6.50 -2.44 1.05
N LEU A 33 -7.29 -2.86 0.05
CA LEU A 33 -7.34 -4.24 -0.41
C LEU A 33 -6.43 -4.43 -1.64
N CYS A 34 -5.28 -5.06 -1.44
CA CYS A 34 -4.32 -5.33 -2.53
C CYS A 34 -4.79 -6.52 -3.38
N LYS A 35 -5.35 -6.26 -4.56
CA LYS A 35 -5.72 -7.31 -5.52
C LYS A 35 -4.61 -7.45 -6.56
N LYS A 36 -3.80 -8.53 -6.46
CA LYS A 36 -2.69 -8.91 -7.36
C LYS A 36 -2.93 -8.47 -8.81
N ARG A 37 -2.06 -7.61 -9.36
CA ARG A 37 -2.05 -7.24 -10.78
C ARG A 37 -0.71 -7.65 -11.40
N GLU A 38 -0.80 -8.08 -12.65
CA GLU A 38 0.30 -8.53 -13.49
C GLU A 38 1.39 -7.47 -13.67
N ARG A 39 2.63 -7.93 -13.82
CA ARG A 39 3.87 -7.16 -13.74
C ARG A 39 4.00 -6.20 -14.94
N ASP A 40 3.51 -4.98 -14.81
CA ASP A 40 3.90 -3.87 -15.69
C ASP A 40 5.02 -3.07 -15.03
N HIS A 41 6.24 -3.27 -15.52
CA HIS A 41 7.51 -2.74 -15.02
C HIS A 41 7.67 -1.20 -15.13
N HIS A 42 6.63 -0.46 -15.54
CA HIS A 42 6.74 0.93 -16.00
C HIS A 42 6.05 1.99 -15.13
N ASN A 43 5.50 1.66 -13.95
CA ASN A 43 4.82 2.65 -13.12
C ASN A 43 5.35 2.68 -11.67
N HIS A 44 6.46 3.40 -11.45
CA HIS A 44 7.09 3.64 -10.13
C HIS A 44 6.11 4.17 -9.05
N GLU A 45 4.99 4.77 -9.46
CA GLU A 45 3.94 5.21 -8.54
C GLU A 45 3.23 4.04 -7.82
N LYS A 46 3.37 2.81 -8.32
CA LYS A 46 2.66 1.62 -7.80
C LYS A 46 3.57 0.61 -7.09
N ASP A 47 4.84 0.95 -6.89
CA ASP A 47 5.76 0.09 -6.15
C ASP A 47 5.22 -0.13 -4.71
N PRO A 48 5.16 -1.37 -4.24
CA PRO A 48 4.57 -1.67 -2.95
C PRO A 48 5.47 -1.22 -1.79
N TYR A 49 4.85 -0.87 -0.68
CA TYR A 49 5.53 -0.49 0.55
C TYR A 49 5.79 -1.73 1.40
N LYS A 50 7.00 -1.82 1.95
CA LYS A 50 7.27 -2.69 3.10
C LYS A 50 6.71 -2.02 4.34
N VAL A 51 5.80 -2.68 5.03
CA VAL A 51 5.14 -2.12 6.21
C VAL A 51 5.74 -2.75 7.46
N VAL A 52 6.17 -1.90 8.38
CA VAL A 52 6.78 -2.31 9.64
C VAL A 52 6.07 -1.59 10.77
N GLU A 53 5.58 -2.35 11.74
CA GLU A 53 5.19 -1.80 13.03
C GLU A 53 6.45 -1.48 13.82
N ILE A 54 6.65 -0.20 14.14
CA ILE A 54 7.86 0.27 14.83
C ILE A 54 7.76 0.21 16.36
N THR A 55 6.60 -0.19 16.91
CA THR A 55 6.44 -0.44 18.34
C THR A 55 7.47 -1.49 18.75
N PRO A 56 8.39 -1.22 19.70
CA PRO A 56 9.38 -2.23 20.10
C PRO A 56 8.71 -3.47 20.71
N PRO A 57 9.07 -4.70 20.28
CA PRO A 57 10.02 -5.03 19.21
C PRO A 57 9.43 -4.84 17.79
N PRO A 58 10.20 -4.32 16.82
CA PRO A 58 9.70 -4.06 15.47
C PRO A 58 9.15 -5.32 14.80
N THR A 59 7.95 -5.20 14.23
CA THR A 59 7.24 -6.33 13.62
C THR A 59 6.94 -6.06 12.15
N ASP A 60 7.29 -6.99 11.27
CA ASP A 60 7.02 -6.87 9.84
C ASP A 60 5.55 -7.23 9.53
N LEU A 61 4.77 -6.26 9.05
CA LEU A 61 3.36 -6.45 8.63
C LEU A 61 3.24 -6.84 7.14
N GLY A 62 4.37 -7.07 6.48
CA GLY A 62 4.46 -7.52 5.10
C GLY A 62 4.45 -6.39 4.05
N VAL A 63 4.26 -6.78 2.79
CA VAL A 63 4.36 -5.88 1.63
C VAL A 63 2.98 -5.54 1.11
N ARG A 64 2.64 -4.24 1.06
CA ARG A 64 1.29 -3.75 0.73
C ARG A 64 1.35 -2.60 -0.29
N CYS A 65 0.39 -2.56 -1.21
CA CYS A 65 0.25 -1.51 -2.20
C CYS A 65 -0.56 -0.34 -1.62
N PHE A 66 0.10 0.69 -1.12
CA PHE A 66 -0.53 1.97 -0.78
C PHE A 66 -0.42 2.94 -1.96
N PRO A 67 -1.29 3.97 -2.03
CA PRO A 67 -1.11 5.00 -3.04
C PRO A 67 0.16 5.80 -2.74
N SER A 68 0.80 6.35 -3.79
CA SER A 68 2.10 7.04 -3.68
C SER A 68 2.09 8.29 -2.79
N ASN A 69 0.91 8.83 -2.47
CA ASN A 69 0.71 10.03 -1.68
C ASN A 69 0.43 9.73 -0.20
N MET A 70 1.02 8.67 0.37
CA MET A 70 0.92 8.43 1.82
C MET A 70 1.61 9.55 2.60
N HIS A 71 0.96 9.99 3.67
CA HIS A 71 1.46 11.02 4.57
C HIS A 71 1.55 10.51 6.01
N CYS A 72 2.42 11.13 6.80
CA CYS A 72 2.50 10.86 8.23
C CYS A 72 1.19 11.32 8.92
N GLY A 73 0.74 10.57 9.92
CA GLY A 73 -0.53 10.79 10.62
C GLY A 73 -1.76 10.20 9.93
N GLU A 74 -1.61 9.62 8.73
CA GLU A 74 -2.71 8.95 8.05
C GLU A 74 -3.07 7.63 8.74
N SER A 75 -4.37 7.31 8.80
CA SER A 75 -4.85 6.06 9.39
C SER A 75 -5.08 5.01 8.31
N VAL A 76 -4.42 3.87 8.48
CA VAL A 76 -4.43 2.75 7.54
C VAL A 76 -4.95 1.50 8.22
N THR A 77 -5.78 0.73 7.52
CA THR A 77 -6.27 -0.55 8.04
C THR A 77 -5.48 -1.70 7.41
N ILE A 78 -4.76 -2.46 8.23
CA ILE A 78 -3.95 -3.61 7.82
C ILE A 78 -4.49 -4.82 8.57
N GLU A 79 -4.92 -5.86 7.85
CA GLU A 79 -5.42 -7.12 8.45
C GLU A 79 -6.56 -6.94 9.47
N GLY A 80 -7.38 -5.89 9.29
CA GLY A 80 -8.49 -5.57 10.18
C GLY A 80 -8.12 -4.77 11.42
N GLN A 81 -6.83 -4.44 11.61
CA GLN A 81 -6.35 -3.57 12.67
C GLN A 81 -6.07 -2.16 12.13
N ALA A 82 -6.35 -1.16 12.97
CA ALA A 82 -6.11 0.24 12.65
C ALA A 82 -4.72 0.67 13.13
N TYR A 83 -3.95 1.19 12.19
CA TYR A 83 -2.62 1.73 12.42
C TYR A 83 -2.56 3.18 11.95
N THR A 84 -1.67 3.96 12.57
CA THR A 84 -1.33 5.30 12.15
C THR A 84 0.07 5.31 11.56
N VAL A 85 0.24 5.97 10.41
CA VAL A 85 1.53 6.12 9.75
C VAL A 85 2.41 7.06 10.55
N SER A 86 3.54 6.54 11.04
CA SER A 86 4.54 7.33 11.76
C SER A 86 5.54 7.96 10.79
N ALA A 87 6.06 7.19 9.83
CA ALA A 87 7.00 7.69 8.84
C ALA A 87 6.83 7.01 7.46
N VAL A 88 7.14 7.77 6.42
CA VAL A 88 7.16 7.29 5.03
C VAL A 88 8.58 7.47 4.48
N THR A 89 9.25 6.38 4.13
CA THR A 89 10.63 6.40 3.66
C THR A 89 10.73 5.93 2.22
N HIS A 90 11.29 6.76 1.35
CA HIS A 90 11.62 6.42 -0.03
C HIS A 90 13.14 6.38 -0.20
N ARG A 91 13.70 5.18 -0.42
CA ARG A 91 15.14 4.99 -0.63
C ARG A 91 15.45 4.97 -2.12
N TYR A 92 16.30 5.89 -2.55
CA TYR A 92 16.81 5.97 -3.91
C TYR A 92 18.25 5.47 -3.99
N GLN A 93 18.66 5.02 -5.17
CA GLN A 93 20.02 4.59 -5.44
C GLN A 93 20.54 5.28 -6.71
N LEU A 94 21.77 5.81 -6.66
CA LEU A 94 22.43 6.38 -7.83
C LEU A 94 22.93 5.26 -8.75
N ARG A 95 22.46 5.22 -10.00
CA ARG A 95 22.86 4.28 -11.05
C ARG A 95 23.11 5.03 -12.34
N LYS A 96 24.29 4.87 -12.93
CA LYS A 96 24.66 5.46 -14.24
C LYS A 96 24.30 6.96 -14.37
N GLY A 97 24.54 7.73 -13.31
CA GLY A 97 24.26 9.17 -13.26
C GLY A 97 22.79 9.56 -13.02
N LYS A 98 21.90 8.60 -12.68
CA LYS A 98 20.48 8.86 -12.39
C LYS A 98 20.07 8.24 -11.06
N TYR A 99 19.19 8.91 -10.32
CA TYR A 99 18.60 8.36 -9.10
C TYR A 99 17.44 7.43 -9.45
N GLU A 100 17.57 6.16 -9.10
CA GLU A 100 16.55 5.12 -9.29
C GLU A 100 15.88 4.77 -7.96
N PRO A 101 14.55 4.64 -7.89
CA PRO A 101 13.87 4.16 -6.69
C PRO A 101 14.28 2.73 -6.37
N ARG A 102 14.73 2.48 -5.14
CA ARG A 102 15.18 1.15 -4.69
C ARG A 102 14.18 0.49 -3.75
N GLU A 103 13.63 1.24 -2.81
CA GLU A 103 12.78 0.69 -1.76
C GLU A 103 11.83 1.74 -1.19
N LYS A 104 10.61 1.31 -0.88
CA LYS A 104 9.63 2.12 -0.16
C LYS A 104 9.27 1.41 1.14
N ARG A 105 9.30 2.15 2.25
CA ARG A 105 9.01 1.66 3.58
C ARG A 105 7.96 2.56 4.24
N LEU A 106 6.99 1.94 4.88
CA LEU A 106 5.92 2.58 5.63
C LEU A 106 6.06 2.12 7.08
N ASP A 107 6.42 3.04 7.95
CA ASP A 107 6.51 2.78 9.39
C ASP A 107 5.20 3.16 10.05
N VAL A 108 4.63 2.20 10.76
CA VAL A 108 3.31 2.35 11.38
C VAL A 108 3.38 2.07 12.88
N GLN A 109 2.45 2.68 13.61
CA GLN A 109 2.20 2.40 15.02
C GLN A 109 0.72 2.08 15.19
N SER A 110 0.37 1.29 16.20
CA SER A 110 -1.04 1.15 16.57
C SER A 110 -1.62 2.54 16.88
N THR A 111 -2.87 2.79 16.47
CA THR A 111 -3.49 4.12 16.65
C THR A 111 -3.50 4.55 18.12
N GLY A 112 -3.70 3.62 19.05
CA GLY A 112 -3.61 3.90 20.49
C GLY A 112 -2.22 4.34 20.93
N ARG A 113 -1.15 3.68 20.46
CA ARG A 113 0.23 4.04 20.79
C ARG A 113 0.60 5.43 20.28
N TYR A 114 0.18 5.76 19.06
CA TYR A 114 0.42 7.06 18.45
C TYR A 114 -0.21 8.20 19.27
N ILE A 115 -1.48 8.04 19.67
CA ILE A 115 -2.19 9.04 20.49
C ILE A 115 -1.51 9.20 21.86
N LEU A 116 -1.10 8.11 22.50
CA LEU A 116 -0.39 8.16 23.78
C LEU A 116 0.96 8.90 23.66
N ASN A 117 1.70 8.67 22.58
CA ASN A 117 2.95 9.40 22.34
C ASN A 117 2.71 10.90 22.19
N LEU A 118 1.72 11.30 21.40
CA LEU A 118 1.38 12.72 21.25
C LEU A 118 1.04 13.38 22.60
N TYR A 119 0.24 12.71 23.43
CA TYR A 119 -0.11 13.22 24.76
C TYR A 119 1.12 13.37 25.66
N LEU A 120 2.00 12.36 25.70
CA LEU A 120 3.21 12.40 26.52
C LEU A 120 4.19 13.48 26.05
N GLU A 121 4.36 13.65 24.74
CA GLU A 121 5.17 14.71 24.16
C GLU A 121 4.64 16.10 24.55
N GLU A 122 3.31 16.29 24.51
CA GLU A 122 2.68 17.55 24.91
C GLU A 122 2.91 17.85 26.41
N LEU A 123 2.83 16.85 27.28
CA LEU A 123 3.10 17.03 28.72
C LEU A 123 4.56 17.40 28.98
N LEU A 124 5.50 16.72 28.31
CA LEU A 124 6.94 17.01 28.43
C LEU A 124 7.29 18.41 27.93
N GLN A 125 6.57 18.93 26.93
CA GLN A 125 6.80 20.28 26.45
C GLN A 125 6.30 21.37 27.43
N LYS A 126 5.36 21.02 28.32
CA LYS A 126 4.75 21.94 29.31
C LYS A 126 5.45 21.93 30.68
N SER A 127 6.38 21.02 30.92
CA SER A 127 7.17 20.93 32.15
C SER A 127 8.43 21.79 32.09
#